data_AF-A0A940CTM6-F1
#
_entry.id   AF-A0A940CTM6-F1
#
_cell.length_a   1.000
_cell.length_b   1.000
_cell.length_c   1.000
_cell.angle_alpha   90.00
_cell.angle_beta   90.00
_cell.angle_gamma   90.00
#
_symmetry.space_group_name_H-M   'P 1'
#
loop_
_entity.id
_entity.type
_entity.pdbx_description
1 polymer ?
#
loop_
_entity_poly.entity_id
_entity_poly.type
_entity_poly.pdbx_seq_one_letter_code
_entity_poly.pdbx_strand_id
1 'polypeptide(L)'
;MEFNSDKVLKKIINKQLGTKATNFYKVAYFCIYNFPVVIESLPIKEGKPFPTIHYLTCPFLIKEISRLEEKGYIKYFEGKIKNDEKFRLKVFKAHQEIVIKRDKLFDEVQEIKNFEQWRKQLLNVGTGGVKDWTKVKCLHLHVADYLSGIDNPIGEEVVNLIGNLNCKDKYCAKFIEEIRHEN
;
A
#
# COMPACT_ATOMS: atom_id res chain seq x y z
N MET A 1 -22.33 3.17 -6.95
CA MET A 1 -22.11 1.91 -7.70
C MET A 1 -21.38 0.98 -6.76
N GLU A 2 -22.14 0.20 -6.00
CA GLU A 2 -21.60 -0.80 -5.09
C GLU A 2 -21.12 -2.01 -5.90
N PHE A 3 -20.01 -2.62 -5.50
CA PHE A 3 -19.58 -3.87 -6.13
C PHE A 3 -20.60 -4.94 -5.76
N ASN A 4 -21.42 -5.37 -6.72
CA ASN A 4 -22.52 -6.32 -6.50
C ASN A 4 -22.11 -7.69 -5.89
N SER A 5 -20.81 -7.95 -5.66
CA SER A 5 -20.31 -9.04 -4.80
C SER A 5 -18.80 -8.90 -4.54
N ASP A 6 -18.31 -9.49 -3.45
CA ASP A 6 -16.86 -9.62 -3.13
C ASP A 6 -16.05 -10.25 -4.27
N LYS A 7 -16.69 -11.10 -5.08
CA LYS A 7 -16.08 -11.75 -6.25
C LYS A 7 -15.71 -10.74 -7.33
N VAL A 8 -16.58 -9.77 -7.60
CA VAL A 8 -16.32 -8.71 -8.61
C VAL A 8 -15.21 -7.79 -8.11
N LEU A 9 -15.26 -7.40 -6.84
CA LEU A 9 -14.22 -6.57 -6.22
C LEU A 9 -12.83 -7.22 -6.35
N LYS A 10 -12.69 -8.51 -6.00
CA LYS A 10 -11.43 -9.25 -6.14
C LYS A 10 -10.94 -9.30 -7.59
N LYS A 11 -11.83 -9.52 -8.57
CA LYS A 11 -11.45 -9.49 -9.99
C LYS A 11 -10.92 -8.11 -10.41
N ILE A 12 -11.55 -7.02 -9.95
CA ILE A 12 -11.10 -5.64 -10.22
C ILE A 12 -9.72 -5.38 -9.62
N ILE A 13 -9.50 -5.78 -8.36
CA ILE A 13 -8.19 -5.66 -7.71
C ILE A 13 -7.13 -6.44 -8.51
N ASN A 14 -7.43 -7.65 -8.97
CA ASN A 14 -6.50 -8.44 -9.78
C ASN A 14 -6.18 -7.76 -11.12
N LYS A 15 -7.17 -7.15 -11.77
CA LYS A 15 -6.98 -6.37 -13.01
C LYS A 15 -6.15 -5.12 -12.79
N GLN A 16 -6.38 -4.40 -11.69
CA GLN A 16 -5.59 -3.24 -11.27
C GLN A 16 -4.12 -3.61 -11.00
N LEU A 17 -3.89 -4.74 -10.33
CA LEU A 17 -2.56 -5.24 -9.99
C LEU A 17 -1.84 -5.94 -11.15
N GLY A 18 -2.59 -6.39 -12.16
CA GLY A 18 -2.09 -7.30 -13.20
C GLY A 18 -1.73 -8.71 -12.68
N THR A 19 -2.02 -9.03 -11.41
CA THR A 19 -1.70 -10.32 -10.77
C THR A 19 -2.80 -10.74 -9.80
N LYS A 20 -2.77 -11.98 -9.31
CA LYS A 20 -3.72 -12.43 -8.28
C LYS A 20 -3.31 -11.91 -6.88
N ALA A 21 -4.21 -11.22 -6.21
CA ALA A 21 -4.06 -10.78 -4.82
C ALA A 21 -4.38 -11.90 -3.83
N THR A 22 -3.47 -12.88 -3.70
CA THR A 22 -3.70 -14.11 -2.91
C THR A 22 -3.80 -13.86 -1.40
N ASN A 23 -3.19 -12.80 -0.89
CA ASN A 23 -3.23 -12.40 0.52
C ASN A 23 -4.11 -11.15 0.77
N PHE A 24 -5.04 -10.83 -0.13
CA PHE A 24 -5.99 -9.72 0.05
C PHE A 24 -6.83 -9.93 1.32
N TYR A 25 -6.88 -8.92 2.18
CA TYR A 25 -7.70 -8.90 3.39
C TYR A 25 -8.93 -8.01 3.18
N LYS A 26 -8.74 -6.72 2.91
CA LYS A 26 -9.81 -5.76 2.66
C LYS A 26 -9.32 -4.57 1.83
N VAL A 27 -10.24 -3.71 1.39
CA VAL A 27 -9.88 -2.41 0.80
C VAL A 27 -9.69 -1.40 1.93
N ALA A 28 -8.57 -0.69 1.92
CA ALA A 28 -8.26 0.36 2.90
C ALA A 28 -8.69 1.75 2.43
N TYR A 29 -8.67 2.00 1.12
CA TYR A 29 -9.06 3.29 0.55
C TYR A 29 -9.72 3.12 -0.83
N PHE A 30 -10.83 3.83 -1.04
CA PHE A 30 -11.55 3.91 -2.32
C PHE A 30 -11.43 5.31 -2.92
N CYS A 31 -11.43 5.40 -4.25
CA CYS A 31 -11.52 6.69 -4.95
C CYS A 31 -12.97 7.18 -5.03
N ILE A 32 -13.18 8.40 -5.54
CA ILE A 32 -14.52 9.00 -5.72
C ILE A 32 -15.45 8.20 -6.63
N TYR A 33 -14.89 7.35 -7.49
CA TYR A 33 -15.64 6.46 -8.38
C TYR A 33 -15.94 5.09 -7.75
N ASN A 34 -15.64 4.95 -6.47
CA ASN A 34 -15.76 3.74 -5.68
C ASN A 34 -14.81 2.61 -6.10
N PHE A 35 -13.69 2.88 -6.81
CA PHE A 35 -12.69 1.86 -7.12
C PHE A 35 -11.63 1.73 -6.03
N PRO A 36 -11.09 0.52 -5.76
CA PRO A 36 -10.01 0.35 -4.81
C PRO A 36 -8.80 1.16 -5.24
N VAL A 37 -8.19 1.82 -4.27
CA VAL A 37 -6.95 2.58 -4.45
C VAL A 37 -5.85 1.97 -3.61
N VAL A 38 -6.15 1.63 -2.36
CA VAL A 38 -5.25 0.88 -1.48
C VAL A 38 -5.98 -0.34 -0.95
N ILE A 39 -5.31 -1.49 -1.01
CA ILE A 39 -5.74 -2.70 -0.33
C ILE A 39 -4.88 -2.94 0.92
N GLU A 40 -5.49 -3.55 1.92
CA GLU A 40 -4.80 -4.16 3.04
C GLU A 40 -4.65 -5.66 2.79
N SER A 41 -3.45 -6.20 3.04
CA SER A 41 -3.13 -7.60 2.83
C SER A 41 -2.57 -8.24 4.08
N LEU A 42 -2.85 -9.53 4.25
CA LEU A 42 -2.33 -10.33 5.35
C LEU A 42 -0.79 -10.44 5.26
N PRO A 43 -0.09 -10.53 6.40
CA PRO A 43 1.38 -10.58 6.47
C PRO A 43 1.99 -11.91 6.02
N ILE A 44 1.17 -12.84 5.53
CA ILE A 44 1.59 -14.11 4.95
C ILE A 44 1.05 -14.19 3.51
N LYS A 45 1.93 -14.53 2.57
CA LYS A 45 1.57 -14.80 1.18
C LYS A 45 2.18 -16.12 0.75
N GLU A 46 1.34 -17.06 0.31
CA GLU A 46 1.79 -18.39 -0.17
C GLU A 46 2.68 -19.13 0.86
N GLY A 47 2.30 -19.07 2.14
CA GLY A 47 3.02 -19.73 3.23
C GLY A 47 4.34 -19.05 3.66
N LYS A 48 4.64 -17.86 3.14
CA LYS A 48 5.88 -17.11 3.41
C LYS A 48 5.59 -15.72 3.99
N PRO A 49 6.52 -15.14 4.77
CA PRO A 49 6.35 -13.80 5.31
C PRO A 49 6.27 -12.76 4.20
N PHE A 50 5.29 -11.87 4.29
CA PHE A 50 5.09 -10.77 3.36
C PHE A 50 5.02 -9.44 4.13
N PRO A 51 6.06 -8.59 4.07
CA PRO A 51 6.17 -7.43 4.95
C PRO A 51 5.21 -6.29 4.58
N THR A 52 4.71 -6.24 3.36
CA THR A 52 3.88 -5.13 2.88
C THR A 52 2.42 -5.40 3.20
N ILE A 53 1.81 -4.60 4.07
CA ILE A 53 0.39 -4.73 4.42
C ILE A 53 -0.51 -3.73 3.69
N HIS A 54 -0.02 -2.56 3.28
CA HIS A 54 -0.77 -1.63 2.44
C HIS A 54 -0.19 -1.62 1.04
N TYR A 55 -1.04 -1.82 0.04
CA TYR A 55 -0.61 -1.93 -1.35
C TYR A 55 -1.48 -1.05 -2.25
N LEU A 56 -0.82 -0.15 -2.98
CA LEU A 56 -1.49 0.74 -3.92
C LEU A 56 -1.89 -0.05 -5.17
N THR A 57 -3.17 0.01 -5.55
CA THR A 57 -3.72 -0.68 -6.73
C THR A 57 -4.15 0.28 -7.83
N CYS A 58 -4.44 1.55 -7.52
CA CYS A 58 -4.93 2.51 -8.50
C CYS A 58 -3.88 2.79 -9.61
N PRO A 59 -4.15 2.43 -10.89
CA PRO A 59 -3.18 2.62 -11.96
C PRO A 59 -2.80 4.09 -12.20
N PHE A 60 -3.73 5.01 -11.96
CA PHE A 60 -3.48 6.45 -12.08
C PHE A 60 -2.50 6.94 -11.02
N LEU A 61 -2.73 6.63 -9.74
CA LEU A 61 -1.81 7.05 -8.68
C LEU A 61 -0.45 6.38 -8.80
N ILE A 62 -0.40 5.11 -9.20
CA ILE A 62 0.87 4.42 -9.47
C ILE A 62 1.69 5.23 -10.48
N LYS A 63 1.07 5.67 -11.59
CA LYS A 63 1.73 6.46 -12.63
C LYS A 63 2.19 7.83 -12.13
N GLU A 64 1.35 8.56 -11.41
CA GLU A 64 1.72 9.90 -10.90
C GLU A 64 2.82 9.83 -9.85
N ILE A 65 2.82 8.81 -8.99
CA ILE A 65 3.89 8.59 -8.02
C ILE A 65 5.19 8.20 -8.73
N SER A 66 5.14 7.30 -9.72
CA SER A 66 6.31 6.92 -10.51
C SER A 66 6.96 8.13 -11.19
N ARG A 67 6.17 9.09 -11.69
CA ARG A 67 6.69 10.36 -12.24
C ARG A 67 7.45 11.20 -11.21
N LEU A 68 7.04 11.18 -9.94
CA LEU A 68 7.80 11.85 -8.86
C LEU A 68 9.08 11.08 -8.54
N GLU A 69 9.03 9.75 -8.51
CA GLU A 69 10.24 8.94 -8.31
C GLU A 69 11.29 9.17 -9.40
N GLU A 70 10.86 9.22 -10.67
CA GLU A 70 11.72 9.56 -11.82
C GLU A 70 12.34 10.96 -11.70
N LYS A 71 11.63 11.92 -11.09
CA LYS A 71 12.14 13.25 -10.78
C LYS A 71 13.09 13.29 -9.57
N GLY A 72 13.39 12.15 -8.94
CA GLY A 72 14.34 12.05 -7.85
C GLY A 72 13.76 12.32 -6.46
N TYR A 73 12.43 12.31 -6.29
CA TYR A 73 11.82 12.61 -5.00
C TYR A 73 12.18 11.60 -3.89
N ILE A 74 12.54 10.36 -4.24
CA ILE A 74 13.10 9.40 -3.26
C ILE A 74 14.33 10.00 -2.58
N LYS A 75 15.31 10.47 -3.35
CA LYS A 75 16.54 11.09 -2.81
C LYS A 75 16.24 12.38 -2.05
N TYR A 76 15.25 13.16 -2.51
CA TYR A 76 14.77 14.33 -1.79
C TYR A 76 14.29 13.96 -0.38
N PHE A 77 13.42 12.95 -0.25
CA PHE A 77 12.92 12.51 1.06
C PHE A 77 14.00 11.87 1.93
N GLU A 78 14.91 11.06 1.38
CA GLU A 78 16.06 10.56 2.13
C GLU A 78 16.95 11.70 2.66
N GLY A 79 17.19 12.73 1.84
CA GLY A 79 17.89 13.94 2.25
C GLY A 79 17.14 14.70 3.35
N LYS A 80 15.81 14.78 3.24
CA LYS A 80 14.95 15.40 4.26
C LYS A 80 15.00 14.64 5.59
N ILE A 81 14.92 13.30 5.57
CA ILE A 81 15.09 12.45 6.77
C ILE A 81 16.46 12.68 7.42
N LYS A 82 17.51 12.85 6.61
CA LYS A 82 18.85 13.10 7.13
C LYS A 82 18.96 14.46 7.83
N ASN A 83 18.40 15.50 7.22
CA ASN A 83 18.66 16.89 7.60
C ASN A 83 17.60 17.50 8.53
N ASP A 84 16.38 16.96 8.58
CA ASP A 84 15.28 17.44 9.43
C ASP A 84 14.94 16.37 10.48
N GLU A 85 15.34 16.64 11.72
CA GLU A 85 15.09 15.75 12.85
C GLU A 85 13.59 15.55 13.15
N LYS A 86 12.78 16.61 13.04
CA LYS A 86 11.34 16.51 13.30
C LYS A 86 10.67 15.63 12.25
N PHE A 87 11.04 15.81 10.98
CA PHE A 87 10.54 14.96 9.90
C PHE A 87 10.96 13.50 10.09
N ARG A 88 12.24 13.25 10.43
CA ARG A 88 12.75 11.91 10.72
C ARG A 88 11.98 11.21 11.83
N LEU A 89 11.71 11.90 12.94
CA LEU A 89 10.94 11.34 14.06
C LEU A 89 9.53 10.94 13.64
N LYS A 90 8.85 11.74 12.80
CA LYS A 90 7.54 11.39 12.24
C LYS A 90 7.61 10.16 11.33
N VAL A 91 8.62 10.07 10.44
CA VAL A 91 8.82 8.89 9.58
C VAL A 91 9.05 7.63 10.42
N PHE A 92 9.85 7.72 11.48
CA PHE A 92 10.12 6.59 12.36
C PHE A 92 8.86 6.15 13.11
N LYS A 93 8.05 7.09 13.58
CA LYS A 93 6.75 6.81 14.18
C LYS A 93 5.81 6.10 13.20
N ALA A 94 5.76 6.55 11.94
CA ALA A 94 4.96 5.89 10.90
C ALA A 94 5.40 4.44 10.66
N HIS A 95 6.71 4.15 10.66
CA HIS A 95 7.21 2.78 10.57
C HIS A 95 6.83 1.93 11.80
N GLN A 96 6.87 2.50 13.01
CA GLN A 96 6.42 1.82 14.23
C GLN A 96 4.92 1.50 14.18
N GLU A 97 4.09 2.43 13.72
CA GLU A 97 2.66 2.20 13.52
C GLU A 97 2.39 1.06 12.53
N ILE A 98 3.18 0.97 11.45
CA ILE A 98 3.12 -0.16 10.51
C ILE A 98 3.52 -1.48 11.15
N VAL A 99 4.57 -1.50 11.97
CA VAL A 99 4.98 -2.70 12.72
C VAL A 99 3.83 -3.18 13.60
N ILE A 100 3.23 -2.28 14.38
CA ILE A 100 2.11 -2.60 15.29
C ILE A 100 0.91 -3.10 14.50
N LYS A 101 0.55 -2.41 13.41
CA LYS A 101 -0.61 -2.79 12.58
C LYS A 101 -0.41 -4.14 11.91
N ARG A 102 0.80 -4.39 11.38
CA ARG A 102 1.15 -5.67 10.76
C ARG A 102 1.14 -6.81 11.78
N ASP A 103 1.61 -6.56 13.00
CA ASP A 103 1.58 -7.55 14.08
C ASP A 103 0.15 -7.98 14.41
N LYS A 104 -0.79 -7.03 14.52
CA LYS A 104 -2.21 -7.33 14.73
C LYS A 104 -2.82 -8.15 13.58
N LEU A 105 -2.40 -7.90 12.34
CA LEU A 105 -2.89 -8.67 11.19
C LEU A 105 -2.43 -10.14 11.18
N PHE A 106 -1.45 -10.53 12.00
CA PHE A 106 -1.15 -11.96 12.19
C PHE A 106 -2.29 -12.70 12.87
N ASP A 107 -3.09 -12.04 13.70
CA ASP A 107 -4.21 -12.67 14.42
C ASP A 107 -5.34 -13.09 13.44
N GLU A 108 -5.33 -12.53 12.23
CA GLU A 108 -6.25 -12.87 11.12
C GLU A 108 -5.72 -14.00 10.22
N VAL A 109 -4.49 -14.47 10.45
CA VAL A 109 -3.84 -15.50 9.65
C VAL A 109 -4.02 -16.87 10.33
N GLN A 110 -4.49 -17.86 9.58
CA GLN A 110 -4.49 -19.25 10.06
C GLN A 110 -3.06 -19.73 10.33
N GLU A 111 -2.85 -20.40 11.47
CA GLU A 111 -1.52 -20.90 11.83
C GLU A 111 -0.92 -21.79 10.73
N ILE A 112 0.33 -21.48 10.40
CA ILE A 112 1.13 -22.22 9.41
C ILE A 112 2.47 -22.64 10.02
N LYS A 113 3.19 -23.51 9.33
CA LYS A 113 4.58 -23.81 9.69
C LYS A 113 5.40 -22.51 9.76
N ASN A 114 6.22 -22.39 10.80
CA ASN A 114 7.08 -21.23 11.08
C ASN A 114 6.34 -19.92 11.39
N PHE A 115 5.05 -19.97 11.74
CA PHE A 115 4.23 -18.78 12.04
C PHE A 115 4.90 -17.81 13.03
N GLU A 116 5.31 -18.30 14.20
CA GLU A 116 5.98 -17.51 15.23
C GLU A 116 7.31 -16.90 14.77
N GLN A 117 8.08 -17.65 13.98
CA GLN A 117 9.34 -17.18 13.41
C GLN A 117 9.09 -16.02 12.42
N TRP A 118 8.07 -16.16 11.56
CA TRP A 118 7.69 -15.13 10.59
C TRP A 118 7.14 -13.87 11.25
N ARG A 119 6.30 -14.01 12.29
CA ARG A 119 5.83 -12.88 13.10
C ARG A 119 7.01 -12.10 13.69
N LYS A 120 7.92 -12.80 14.39
CA LYS A 120 9.14 -12.19 14.96
C LYS A 120 10.06 -11.54 13.93
N GLN A 121 10.25 -12.16 12.77
CA GLN A 121 11.04 -11.58 11.69
C GLN A 121 10.45 -10.25 11.21
N LEU A 122 9.13 -10.20 11.03
CA LEU A 122 8.45 -9.01 10.54
C LEU A 122 8.36 -7.90 11.58
N LEU A 123 8.54 -8.14 12.88
CA LEU A 123 8.61 -7.06 13.88
C LEU A 123 9.80 -6.11 13.69
N ASN A 124 10.86 -6.56 12.99
CA ASN A 124 12.12 -5.82 12.86
C ASN A 124 12.25 -4.99 11.57
N VAL A 125 11.17 -4.85 10.80
CA VAL A 125 11.18 -4.12 9.52
C VAL A 125 10.04 -3.13 9.46
N GLY A 126 10.22 -1.99 8.79
CA GLY A 126 9.17 -0.98 8.64
C GLY A 126 8.27 -1.23 7.43
N THR A 127 7.77 -0.13 6.88
CA THR A 127 7.02 -0.03 5.62
C THR A 127 7.74 -0.77 4.50
N GLY A 128 7.04 -1.67 3.81
CA GLY A 128 7.60 -2.44 2.70
C GLY A 128 8.81 -3.32 3.01
N GLY A 129 9.07 -3.60 4.30
CA GLY A 129 10.15 -4.46 4.75
C GLY A 129 11.51 -3.77 4.92
N VAL A 130 11.57 -2.44 4.97
CA VAL A 130 12.84 -1.71 5.15
C VAL A 130 13.42 -1.91 6.55
N LYS A 131 14.72 -2.24 6.63
CA LYS A 131 15.47 -2.34 7.90
C LYS A 131 16.06 -0.99 8.31
N ASP A 132 16.64 -0.28 7.35
CA ASP A 132 17.12 1.08 7.53
C ASP A 132 15.97 2.06 7.26
N TRP A 133 15.40 2.62 8.33
CA TRP A 133 14.27 3.55 8.28
C TRP A 133 14.65 4.94 7.79
N THR A 134 15.93 5.17 7.49
CA THR A 134 16.37 6.39 6.77
C THR A 134 16.27 6.24 5.26
N LYS A 135 16.02 5.02 4.76
CA LYS A 135 15.88 4.71 3.34
C LYS A 135 14.43 4.66 2.91
N VAL A 136 14.18 5.20 1.72
CA VAL A 136 12.86 5.23 1.10
C VAL A 136 12.89 4.28 -0.10
N LYS A 137 12.28 3.10 0.06
CA LYS A 137 12.29 2.07 -1.00
C LYS A 137 11.53 2.52 -2.25
N CYS A 138 10.30 2.99 -2.06
CA CYS A 138 9.48 3.65 -3.08
C CYS A 138 8.41 4.50 -2.40
N LEU A 139 7.95 5.54 -3.07
CA LEU A 139 6.92 6.46 -2.60
C LEU A 139 5.53 5.81 -2.58
N HIS A 140 5.29 4.79 -3.42
CA HIS A 140 3.99 4.08 -3.46
C HIS A 140 3.62 3.48 -2.11
N LEU A 141 4.60 2.93 -1.39
CA LEU A 141 4.38 2.33 -0.08
C LEU A 141 3.98 3.39 0.96
N HIS A 142 4.66 4.53 0.96
CA HIS A 142 4.36 5.62 1.91
C HIS A 142 3.00 6.26 1.62
N VAL A 143 2.63 6.44 0.35
CA VAL A 143 1.29 6.89 -0.03
C VAL A 143 0.23 5.85 0.36
N ALA A 144 0.49 4.56 0.15
CA ALA A 144 -0.43 3.50 0.54
C ALA A 144 -0.66 3.49 2.07
N ASP A 145 0.40 3.65 2.86
CA ASP A 145 0.32 3.77 4.31
C ASP A 145 -0.52 4.97 4.73
N TYR A 146 -0.22 6.15 4.18
CA TYR A 146 -0.94 7.39 4.50
C TYR A 146 -2.44 7.30 4.19
N LEU A 147 -2.79 6.85 2.99
CA LEU A 147 -4.19 6.68 2.59
C LEU A 147 -4.91 5.58 3.39
N SER A 148 -4.18 4.69 4.05
CA SER A 148 -4.72 3.65 4.95
C SER A 148 -4.83 4.10 6.42
N GLY A 149 -4.60 5.39 6.68
CA GLY A 149 -4.77 6.01 8.00
C GLY A 149 -3.53 6.00 8.90
N ILE A 150 -2.35 5.71 8.35
CA ILE A 150 -1.07 5.90 9.07
C ILE A 150 -0.65 7.36 8.93
N ASP A 151 -0.15 7.98 10.01
CA ASP A 151 0.38 9.35 9.98
C ASP A 151 1.78 9.37 9.32
N ASN A 152 1.84 9.00 8.03
CA ASN A 152 3.07 8.86 7.25
C ASN A 152 3.39 10.16 6.50
N PRO A 153 4.38 10.95 6.95
CA PRO A 153 4.61 12.31 6.42
C PRO A 153 5.15 12.31 4.99
N ILE A 154 5.81 11.24 4.54
CA ILE A 154 6.22 11.12 3.12
C ILE A 154 4.99 10.92 2.25
N GLY A 155 4.07 10.05 2.67
CA GLY A 155 2.82 9.81 1.95
C GLY A 155 1.97 11.07 1.84
N GLU A 156 1.83 11.81 2.95
CA GLU A 156 1.14 13.10 3.01
C GLU A 156 1.72 14.11 2.01
N GLU A 157 3.04 14.34 2.04
CA GLU A 157 3.68 15.30 1.13
C GLU A 157 3.56 14.87 -0.34
N VAL A 158 3.69 13.58 -0.65
CA VAL A 158 3.51 13.07 -2.01
C VAL A 158 2.09 13.29 -2.50
N VAL A 159 1.07 13.03 -1.67
CA VAL A 159 -0.34 13.31 -2.00
C VAL A 159 -0.54 14.80 -2.29
N ASN A 160 0.05 15.68 -1.49
CA ASN A 160 -0.01 17.13 -1.71
C ASN A 160 0.70 17.56 -3.01
N LEU A 161 1.82 16.93 -3.36
CA LEU A 161 2.54 17.19 -4.62
C LEU A 161 1.76 16.74 -5.86
N ILE A 162 1.03 15.62 -5.77
CA ILE A 162 0.16 15.13 -6.85
C ILE A 162 -1.08 16.03 -6.98
N GLY A 163 -1.60 16.53 -5.87
CA GLY A 163 -2.71 17.49 -5.79
C GLY A 163 -4.09 16.88 -6.02
N ASN A 164 -4.25 15.96 -6.98
CA ASN A 164 -5.51 15.26 -7.22
C ASN A 164 -5.31 13.74 -7.18
N LEU A 165 -6.01 13.08 -6.25
CA LEU A 165 -5.94 11.64 -6.07
C LEU A 165 -6.76 10.82 -7.07
N ASN A 166 -7.60 11.48 -7.86
CA ASN A 166 -8.55 10.83 -8.75
C ASN A 166 -8.22 11.12 -10.21
N CYS A 167 -8.18 10.07 -11.02
CA CYS A 167 -8.15 10.20 -12.48
C CYS A 167 -9.37 10.97 -12.98
N LYS A 168 -9.28 11.71 -14.08
CA LYS A 168 -10.43 12.47 -14.62
C LYS A 168 -11.41 11.60 -15.42
N ASP A 169 -10.94 10.47 -15.92
CA ASP A 169 -11.56 9.64 -16.95
C ASP A 169 -12.24 8.37 -16.40
N LYS A 170 -12.26 8.18 -15.07
CA LYS A 170 -12.76 6.95 -14.44
C LYS A 170 -12.12 5.69 -15.04
N TYR A 171 -10.80 5.72 -15.27
CA TYR A 171 -10.04 4.67 -15.97
C TYR A 171 -10.40 3.23 -15.60
N CYS A 172 -10.63 2.93 -14.31
CA CYS A 172 -10.90 1.57 -13.83
C CYS A 172 -12.30 1.04 -14.22
N ALA A 173 -13.20 1.86 -14.79
CA ALA A 173 -14.50 1.39 -15.27
C ALA A 173 -14.39 0.31 -16.36
N LYS A 174 -13.35 0.37 -17.19
CA LYS A 174 -13.11 -0.64 -18.24
C LYS A 174 -13.00 -2.06 -17.70
N PHE A 175 -12.45 -2.22 -16.48
CA PHE A 175 -12.30 -3.54 -15.88
C PHE A 175 -13.64 -4.18 -15.54
N ILE A 176 -14.68 -3.38 -15.27
CA ILE A 176 -16.02 -3.90 -15.04
C ILE A 176 -16.59 -4.49 -16.34
N GLU A 177 -16.42 -3.78 -17.46
CA GLU A 177 -16.88 -4.27 -18.76
C GLU A 177 -16.11 -5.53 -19.17
N GLU A 178 -14.78 -5.55 -19.02
CA GLU A 178 -13.98 -6.75 -19.24
C GLU A 178 -14.48 -7.96 -18.42
N ILE A 179 -14.75 -7.77 -17.12
CA ILE A 179 -15.22 -8.84 -16.24
C ILE A 179 -16.60 -9.37 -16.65
N ARG A 180 -17.47 -8.52 -17.23
CA ARG A 180 -18.78 -8.94 -17.74
C ARG A 180 -18.67 -9.83 -18.96
N HIS A 181 -17.69 -9.58 -19.83
CA HIS A 181 -17.43 -10.38 -21.04
C HIS A 181 -16.67 -11.69 -20.77
N GLU A 182 -16.08 -11.86 -19.58
CA GLU A 182 -15.40 -13.09 -19.15
C GLU A 182 -16.34 -14.17 -18.58
N ASN A 183 -17.61 -13.86 -18.31
CA ASN A 183 -18.61 -14.83 -17.83
C ASN A 183 -19.64 -15.10 -18.92
#